data_AF-A0A6I2MBX2-F1
#
_entry.id   AF-A0A6I2MBX2-F1
#
_cell.length_a   1.000
_cell.length_b   1.000
_cell.length_c   1.000
_cell.angle_alpha   90.00
_cell.angle_beta   90.00
_cell.angle_gamma   90.00
#
_symmetry.space_group_name_H-M   'P 1'
#
loop_
_entity.id
_entity.type
_entity.pdbx_description
1 polymer ?
#
loop_
_entity_poly.entity_id
_entity_poly.type
_entity_poly.pdbx_seq_one_letter_code
_entity_poly.pdbx_strand_id
1 'polypeptide(L)'
;MANVQLENGFIRIATELMDEIIRRDFSKRQLAILHFIIRLSYGCQKKDCIVEKLSDFEIAGVYKTDVKKELKFLSESKVIVWDHNQNLFSVNKDYEKWQITPSKGWDSERMDKLLHHNIKRKKVSKTLTDLENIVSKTLTEIGIKVSKTLTSELVKHLLEDSPNAWESKSEEVLKDIIKDIYLKINKEEEEISIVERIIILLQKSKILEPNDITEFLRDDIEDVINNFGFEQPEEMIIEAIKDAARVNGRTWKYVYKKLVAWKKQGFKTPSDLERDSGQEVTHGATIHQYRRGHAKPARKAEDSITGGQIGWIGRNKKV
;
A
#
# COMPACT_ATOMS: atom_id res chain seq x y z
N MET A 1 -9.66 -6.11 -32.00
CA MET A 1 -8.57 -5.64 -31.12
C MET A 1 -8.50 -4.13 -31.20
N ALA A 2 -8.14 -3.44 -30.13
CA ALA A 2 -8.00 -1.98 -30.15
C ALA A 2 -6.77 -1.57 -30.99
N ASN A 3 -6.94 -0.61 -31.90
CA ASN A 3 -5.85 -0.04 -32.69
C ASN A 3 -5.30 1.20 -31.96
N VAL A 4 -4.21 1.02 -31.21
CA VAL A 4 -3.57 2.11 -30.45
C VAL A 4 -2.32 2.56 -31.19
N GLN A 5 -2.34 3.78 -31.72
CA GLN A 5 -1.27 4.37 -32.53
C GLN A 5 -0.76 5.66 -31.88
N LEU A 6 0.53 5.97 -32.05
CA LEU A 6 1.13 7.22 -31.56
C LEU A 6 0.59 8.46 -32.29
N GLU A 7 0.03 8.29 -33.48
CA GLU A 7 -0.67 9.33 -34.25
C GLU A 7 -1.90 9.87 -33.51
N ASN A 8 -2.52 9.04 -32.66
CA ASN A 8 -3.66 9.45 -31.82
C ASN A 8 -3.23 10.25 -30.57
N GLY A 9 -1.94 10.57 -30.47
CA GLY A 9 -1.36 11.39 -29.42
C GLY A 9 -0.48 10.59 -28.46
N PHE A 10 0.40 11.32 -27.78
CA PHE A 10 1.28 10.82 -26.73
C PHE A 10 1.44 11.88 -25.65
N ILE A 11 1.81 11.45 -24.45
CA ILE A 11 2.11 12.34 -23.34
C ILE A 11 3.62 12.53 -23.29
N ARG A 12 4.08 13.77 -23.49
CA ARG A 12 5.50 14.13 -23.35
C ARG A 12 5.72 14.73 -21.97
N ILE A 13 6.27 13.91 -21.07
CA ILE A 13 6.61 14.30 -19.70
C ILE A 13 8.09 14.02 -19.44
N ALA A 14 8.71 14.84 -18.58
CA ALA A 14 10.10 14.59 -18.16
C ALA A 14 10.16 13.29 -17.36
N THR A 15 11.16 12.45 -17.61
CA THR A 15 11.35 11.18 -16.90
C THR A 15 11.54 11.41 -15.40
N GLU A 16 12.33 12.42 -15.02
CA GLU A 16 12.55 12.81 -13.62
C GLU A 16 11.25 13.09 -12.87
N LEU A 17 10.30 13.78 -13.52
CA LEU A 17 9.00 14.08 -12.92
C LEU A 17 8.19 12.80 -12.73
N MET A 18 8.26 11.88 -13.70
CA MET A 18 7.58 10.59 -13.59
C MET A 18 8.20 9.73 -12.49
N ASP A 19 9.52 9.71 -12.37
CA ASP A 19 10.25 8.98 -11.34
C ASP A 19 9.88 9.47 -9.93
N GLU A 20 9.77 10.80 -9.75
CA GLU A 20 9.33 11.39 -8.49
C GLU A 20 7.86 11.08 -8.15
N ILE A 21 6.99 10.95 -9.17
CA ILE A 21 5.60 10.49 -8.97
C ILE A 21 5.58 9.03 -8.50
N ILE A 22 6.45 8.18 -9.05
CA ILE A 22 6.54 6.76 -8.67
C ILE A 22 7.16 6.61 -7.28
N ARG A 23 8.15 7.44 -6.95
CA ARG A 23 8.90 7.38 -5.70
C ARG A 23 8.04 7.67 -4.47
N ARG A 24 7.08 8.58 -4.60
CA ARG A 24 6.32 9.15 -3.47
C ARG A 24 5.03 8.40 -3.16
N ASP A 25 4.62 8.46 -1.90
CA ASP A 25 3.49 7.70 -1.40
C ASP A 25 2.14 8.40 -1.63
N PHE A 26 1.75 8.51 -2.91
CA PHE A 26 0.46 9.07 -3.30
C PHE A 26 -0.68 8.07 -3.09
N SER A 27 -1.83 8.56 -2.62
CA SER A 27 -3.05 7.75 -2.57
C SER A 27 -3.54 7.42 -3.98
N LYS A 28 -4.30 6.33 -4.13
CA LYS A 28 -4.90 5.94 -5.43
C LYS A 28 -5.75 7.06 -6.04
N ARG A 29 -6.46 7.83 -5.20
CA ARG A 29 -7.27 8.97 -5.65
C ARG A 29 -6.40 10.13 -6.13
N GLN A 30 -5.31 10.41 -5.40
CA GLN A 30 -4.35 11.45 -5.77
C GLN A 30 -3.67 11.12 -7.10
N LEU A 31 -3.24 9.87 -7.30
CA LEU A 31 -2.70 9.42 -8.58
C LEU A 31 -3.71 9.53 -9.72
N ALA A 32 -4.99 9.21 -9.48
CA ALA A 32 -6.03 9.37 -10.50
C ALA A 32 -6.20 10.84 -10.91
N ILE A 33 -6.25 11.76 -9.93
CA ILE A 33 -6.31 13.20 -10.16
C ILE A 33 -5.06 13.68 -10.90
N LEU A 34 -3.87 13.25 -10.46
CA LEU A 34 -2.61 13.68 -11.06
C LEU A 34 -2.47 13.20 -12.50
N HIS A 35 -2.80 11.93 -12.79
CA HIS A 35 -2.83 11.41 -14.16
C HIS A 35 -3.86 12.14 -15.03
N PHE A 36 -5.00 12.51 -14.46
CA PHE A 36 -6.00 13.29 -15.19
C PHE A 36 -5.47 14.68 -15.55
N ILE A 37 -4.84 15.39 -14.60
CA ILE A 37 -4.18 16.67 -14.86
C ILE A 37 -3.09 16.51 -15.92
N ILE A 38 -2.24 15.48 -15.82
CA ILE A 38 -1.19 15.20 -16.81
C ILE A 38 -1.79 14.93 -18.19
N ARG A 39 -2.89 14.19 -18.27
CA ARG A 39 -3.58 13.89 -19.54
C ARG A 39 -4.16 15.15 -20.17
N LEU A 40 -4.72 16.07 -19.38
CA LEU A 40 -5.31 17.32 -19.86
C LEU A 40 -4.27 18.41 -20.17
N SER A 41 -3.12 18.39 -19.50
CA SER A 41 -2.00 19.31 -19.72
C SER A 41 -1.02 18.76 -20.75
N TYR A 42 -0.07 17.93 -20.32
CA TYR A 42 0.98 17.35 -21.15
C TYR A 42 0.45 16.50 -22.31
N GLY A 43 -0.68 15.82 -22.11
CA GLY A 43 -1.37 15.10 -23.19
C GLY A 43 -2.00 16.00 -24.26
N CYS A 44 -2.15 17.30 -23.97
CA CYS A 44 -2.55 18.35 -24.92
C CYS A 44 -1.34 19.23 -25.32
N GLN A 45 -0.11 18.79 -25.02
CA GLN A 45 1.15 19.49 -25.28
C GLN A 45 1.27 20.85 -24.58
N LYS A 46 0.54 21.05 -23.47
CA LYS A 46 0.59 22.24 -22.61
C LYS A 46 1.17 21.89 -21.23
N LYS A 47 1.64 22.90 -20.48
CA LYS A 47 2.17 22.72 -19.12
C LYS A 47 1.09 22.83 -18.05
N ASP A 48 -0.03 23.42 -18.42
CA ASP A 48 -1.19 23.73 -17.62
C ASP A 48 -2.46 23.20 -18.30
N CYS A 49 -3.54 23.09 -17.54
CA CYS A 49 -4.85 22.75 -18.03
C CYS A 49 -5.93 23.53 -17.28
N ILE A 50 -6.99 23.88 -17.99
CA ILE A 50 -8.18 24.51 -17.42
C ILE A 50 -9.22 23.41 -17.21
N VAL A 51 -9.81 23.37 -16.02
CA VAL A 51 -10.95 22.51 -15.72
C VAL A 51 -12.10 23.40 -15.24
N GLU A 52 -13.13 23.54 -16.05
CA GLU A 52 -14.23 24.47 -15.77
C GLU A 52 -14.91 24.16 -14.42
N LYS A 53 -15.19 22.87 -14.16
CA LYS A 53 -15.85 22.43 -12.92
C LYS A 53 -15.01 21.37 -12.22
N LEU A 54 -14.85 21.52 -10.90
CA LEU A 54 -14.19 20.51 -10.08
C LEU A 54 -14.91 19.14 -10.11
N SER A 55 -16.20 19.10 -10.47
CA SER A 55 -16.92 17.85 -10.70
C SER A 55 -16.37 17.02 -11.86
N ASP A 56 -15.67 17.63 -12.81
CA ASP A 56 -15.21 16.92 -14.01
C ASP A 56 -14.09 15.91 -13.70
N PHE A 57 -13.45 16.04 -12.53
CA PHE A 57 -12.55 15.02 -11.99
C PHE A 57 -13.28 13.70 -11.63
N GLU A 58 -14.61 13.67 -11.61
CA GLU A 58 -15.38 12.41 -11.53
C GLU A 58 -15.10 11.50 -12.72
N ILE A 59 -14.72 12.04 -13.89
CA ILE A 59 -14.31 11.27 -15.07
C ILE A 59 -13.08 10.41 -14.77
N ALA A 60 -12.19 10.87 -13.88
CA ALA A 60 -11.03 10.12 -13.42
C ALA A 60 -11.37 9.03 -12.38
N GLY A 61 -12.66 8.87 -12.03
CA GLY A 61 -13.13 7.87 -11.07
C GLY A 61 -13.05 8.33 -9.61
N VAL A 62 -13.02 9.64 -9.35
CA VAL A 62 -12.96 10.21 -7.98
C VAL A 62 -14.27 10.90 -7.64
N TYR A 63 -14.90 10.55 -6.51
CA TYR A 63 -16.14 11.18 -6.08
C TYR A 63 -15.97 12.69 -5.80
N LYS A 64 -16.92 13.51 -6.25
CA LYS A 64 -16.96 14.98 -6.01
C LYS A 64 -16.63 15.45 -4.59
N THR A 65 -17.05 14.70 -3.57
CA THR A 65 -16.79 15.03 -2.16
C THR A 65 -15.32 14.96 -1.79
N ASP A 66 -14.59 14.06 -2.45
CA ASP A 66 -13.18 13.80 -2.19
C ASP A 66 -12.29 14.66 -3.08
N VAL A 67 -12.71 14.95 -4.32
CA VAL A 67 -11.95 15.77 -5.29
C VAL A 67 -11.43 17.05 -4.64
N LYS A 68 -12.30 17.83 -3.99
CA LYS A 68 -11.91 19.11 -3.40
C LYS A 68 -10.89 18.93 -2.26
N LYS A 69 -11.02 17.86 -1.47
CA LYS A 69 -10.09 17.56 -0.36
C LYS A 69 -8.72 17.17 -0.90
N GLU A 70 -8.69 16.28 -1.89
CA GLU A 70 -7.46 15.79 -2.50
C GLU A 70 -6.74 16.90 -3.29
N LEU A 71 -7.46 17.74 -4.04
CA LEU A 71 -6.87 18.89 -4.73
C LEU A 71 -6.26 19.89 -3.75
N LYS A 72 -6.95 20.14 -2.62
CA LYS A 72 -6.41 21.02 -1.57
C LYS A 72 -5.16 20.43 -0.96
N PHE A 73 -5.15 19.13 -0.65
CA PHE A 73 -3.98 18.43 -0.13
C PHE A 73 -2.80 18.47 -1.11
N LEU A 74 -3.03 18.23 -2.40
CA LEU A 74 -1.98 18.28 -3.42
C LEU A 74 -1.41 19.70 -3.62
N SER A 75 -2.25 20.73 -3.49
CA SER A 75 -1.84 22.13 -3.53
C SER A 75 -1.02 22.52 -2.29
N GLU A 76 -1.50 22.16 -1.10
CA GLU A 76 -0.79 22.37 0.18
C GLU A 76 0.55 21.63 0.20
N SER A 77 0.60 20.42 -0.36
CA SER A 77 1.81 19.61 -0.52
C SER A 77 2.74 20.09 -1.64
N LYS A 78 2.41 21.20 -2.32
CA LYS A 78 3.17 21.83 -3.42
C LYS A 78 3.41 20.93 -4.63
N VAL A 79 2.57 19.91 -4.85
CA VAL A 79 2.66 19.02 -6.03
C VAL A 79 2.01 19.65 -7.25
N ILE A 80 0.88 20.34 -7.03
CA ILE A 80 0.18 21.06 -8.09
C ILE A 80 0.11 22.54 -7.75
N VAL A 81 0.13 23.38 -8.80
CA VAL A 81 -0.20 24.79 -8.70
C VAL A 81 -1.63 24.94 -9.19
N TRP A 82 -2.50 25.44 -8.31
CA TRP A 82 -3.92 25.67 -8.60
C TRP A 82 -4.23 27.16 -8.48
N ASP A 83 -4.64 27.77 -9.58
CA ASP A 83 -5.22 29.10 -9.60
C ASP A 83 -6.75 29.00 -9.48
N HIS A 84 -7.29 29.50 -8.38
CA HIS A 84 -8.73 29.47 -8.08
C HIS A 84 -9.56 30.38 -8.99
N ASN A 85 -8.96 31.41 -9.60
CA ASN A 85 -9.71 32.37 -10.41
C ASN A 85 -10.11 31.80 -11.77
N GLN A 86 -9.18 31.07 -12.39
CA GLN A 86 -9.35 30.48 -13.72
C GLN A 86 -9.56 28.95 -13.69
N ASN A 87 -9.53 28.34 -12.50
CA ASN A 87 -9.41 26.89 -12.33
C ASN A 87 -8.31 26.30 -13.22
N LEU A 88 -7.16 26.96 -13.20
CA LEU A 88 -5.97 26.55 -13.92
C LEU A 88 -5.15 25.63 -13.02
N PHE A 89 -4.80 24.45 -13.55
CA PHE A 89 -4.01 23.45 -12.85
C PHE A 89 -2.72 23.19 -13.63
N SER A 90 -1.60 23.14 -12.91
CA SER A 90 -0.33 22.68 -13.48
C SER A 90 0.43 21.84 -12.46
N VAL A 91 1.24 20.91 -12.94
CA VAL A 91 2.12 20.12 -12.06
C VAL A 91 3.36 20.96 -11.74
N ASN A 92 3.68 21.12 -10.47
CA ASN A 92 4.87 21.83 -10.03
C ASN A 92 6.12 21.02 -10.40
N LYS A 93 7.01 21.61 -11.20
CA LYS A 93 8.23 20.93 -11.67
C LYS A 93 9.34 20.88 -10.63
N ASP A 94 9.31 21.79 -9.67
CA ASP A 94 10.27 21.83 -8.57
C ASP A 94 9.90 20.75 -7.55
N TYR A 95 10.20 19.49 -7.88
CA TYR A 95 9.84 18.33 -7.06
C TYR A 95 10.52 18.33 -5.69
N GLU A 96 11.65 19.02 -5.52
CA GLU A 96 12.29 19.21 -4.21
C GLU A 96 11.36 19.90 -3.19
N LYS A 97 10.42 20.73 -3.66
CA LYS A 97 9.46 21.43 -2.80
C LYS A 97 8.27 20.58 -2.40
N TRP A 98 8.07 19.42 -3.01
CA TRP A 98 6.92 18.57 -2.75
C TRP A 98 7.01 17.97 -1.34
N GLN A 99 5.96 18.16 -0.55
CA GLN A 99 5.91 17.73 0.86
C GLN A 99 5.20 16.37 0.99
N ILE A 100 5.64 15.39 0.21
CA ILE A 100 5.11 14.02 0.25
C ILE A 100 6.24 13.05 0.56
N THR A 101 5.99 12.23 1.57
CA THR A 101 6.92 11.20 2.04
C THR A 101 7.23 10.21 0.91
N PRO A 102 8.51 9.84 0.72
CA PRO A 102 8.87 8.73 -0.15
C PRO A 102 8.19 7.43 0.30
N SER A 103 7.84 6.58 -0.66
CA SER A 103 7.28 5.26 -0.36
C SER A 103 8.32 4.39 0.37
N LYS A 104 7.87 3.61 1.36
CA LYS A 104 8.75 2.80 2.24
C LYS A 104 9.62 1.79 1.48
N GLY A 105 9.18 1.36 0.30
CA GLY A 105 9.87 0.37 -0.52
C GLY A 105 10.75 0.95 -1.63
N TRP A 106 10.95 2.28 -1.66
CA TRP A 106 11.75 2.92 -2.70
C TRP A 106 13.24 2.64 -2.51
N ASP A 107 13.87 2.09 -3.54
CA ASP A 107 15.31 1.84 -3.62
C ASP A 107 15.84 2.41 -4.95
N SER A 108 16.63 3.49 -4.83
CA SER A 108 17.17 4.21 -5.99
C SER A 108 18.11 3.35 -6.80
N GLU A 109 19.01 2.58 -6.16
CA GLU A 109 19.97 1.76 -6.87
C GLU A 109 19.29 0.64 -7.65
N ARG A 110 18.24 0.05 -7.05
CA ARG A 110 17.46 -0.98 -7.70
C ARG A 110 16.71 -0.42 -8.91
N MET A 111 16.16 0.79 -8.81
CA MET A 111 15.54 1.47 -9.94
C MET A 111 16.56 1.71 -11.08
N ASP A 112 17.75 2.21 -10.77
CA ASP A 112 18.81 2.45 -11.77
C ASP A 112 19.27 1.16 -12.45
N LYS A 113 19.43 0.08 -11.69
CA LYS A 113 19.73 -1.25 -12.23
C LYS A 113 18.64 -1.72 -13.21
N LEU A 114 17.37 -1.49 -12.89
CA LEU A 114 16.24 -1.83 -13.77
C LEU A 114 16.21 -0.94 -15.03
N LEU A 115 16.46 0.36 -14.90
CA LEU A 115 16.54 1.27 -16.04
C LEU A 115 17.66 0.87 -17.00
N HIS A 116 18.85 0.59 -16.46
CA HIS A 116 20.00 0.12 -17.24
C HIS A 116 19.71 -1.19 -17.97
N HIS A 117 19.04 -2.13 -17.31
CA HIS A 117 18.63 -3.39 -17.92
C HIS A 117 17.66 -3.16 -19.09
N ASN A 118 16.68 -2.27 -18.93
CA ASN A 118 15.71 -1.96 -19.99
C ASN A 118 16.33 -1.16 -21.15
N ILE A 119 17.27 -0.26 -20.88
CA ILE A 119 17.99 0.49 -21.93
C ILE A 119 18.89 -0.46 -22.74
N LYS A 120 19.58 -1.40 -22.08
CA LYS A 120 20.43 -2.41 -22.74
C LYS A 120 19.66 -3.44 -23.56
N ARG A 121 18.36 -3.57 -23.33
CA ARG A 121 17.51 -4.52 -24.05
C ARG A 121 17.37 -4.11 -25.51
N LYS A 122 18.22 -4.64 -26.38
CA LYS A 122 18.01 -4.55 -27.83
C LYS A 122 16.70 -5.24 -28.19
N LYS A 123 15.89 -4.60 -29.02
CA LYS A 123 14.73 -5.21 -29.65
C LYS A 123 15.27 -6.27 -30.61
N VAL A 124 15.19 -7.55 -30.24
CA VAL A 124 15.40 -8.65 -31.18
C VAL A 124 14.22 -8.58 -32.15
N SER A 125 14.36 -7.82 -33.24
CA SER A 125 13.51 -8.01 -34.40
C SER A 125 13.70 -9.45 -34.84
N LYS A 126 12.60 -10.14 -35.21
CA LYS A 126 12.65 -11.47 -35.80
C LYS A 126 13.80 -11.52 -36.80
N THR A 127 14.65 -12.54 -36.65
CA THR A 127 15.85 -12.83 -37.42
C THR A 127 15.74 -12.41 -38.88
N LEU A 128 16.56 -11.43 -39.27
CA LEU A 128 17.19 -11.39 -40.58
C LEU A 128 18.18 -12.55 -40.62
N THR A 129 17.71 -13.76 -40.91
CA THR A 129 18.62 -14.89 -41.20
C THR A 129 19.22 -14.80 -42.61
N ASP A 130 18.94 -13.73 -43.37
CA ASP A 130 19.35 -13.60 -44.78
C ASP A 130 20.36 -12.46 -45.06
N LEU A 131 20.89 -11.76 -44.04
CA LEU A 131 21.89 -10.70 -44.24
C LEU A 131 23.32 -11.08 -43.78
N GLU A 132 23.64 -12.37 -43.68
CA GLU A 132 25.03 -12.82 -43.52
C GLU A 132 25.89 -12.59 -44.78
N ASN A 133 25.29 -12.23 -45.92
CA ASN A 133 26.01 -12.02 -47.19
C ASN A 133 26.45 -10.57 -47.47
N ILE A 134 26.39 -9.65 -46.50
CA ILE A 134 27.02 -8.32 -46.65
C ILE A 134 28.02 -8.08 -45.51
N VAL A 135 28.89 -9.06 -45.28
CA VAL A 135 30.23 -8.77 -44.75
C VAL A 135 31.12 -8.46 -45.94
N SER A 136 31.40 -7.19 -46.18
CA SER A 136 32.77 -6.76 -46.47
C SER A 136 32.88 -5.24 -46.54
N LYS A 137 33.90 -4.77 -45.81
CA LYS A 137 34.50 -3.42 -45.81
C LYS A 137 33.97 -2.47 -44.75
N THR A 138 34.51 -2.60 -43.55
CA THR A 138 34.97 -1.43 -42.80
C THR A 138 36.47 -1.53 -42.59
N LEU A 139 37.12 -0.39 -42.87
CA LEU A 139 38.55 -0.18 -43.02
C LEU A 139 39.28 -0.27 -41.67
N THR A 140 40.42 -0.95 -41.71
CA THR A 140 41.48 -0.90 -40.71
C THR A 140 42.05 0.52 -40.64
N GLU A 141 41.97 1.17 -39.48
CA GLU A 141 42.92 2.22 -39.14
C GLU A 141 44.17 1.61 -38.53
N ILE A 142 45.27 2.05 -39.12
CA ILE A 142 46.65 1.62 -39.00
C ILE A 142 47.27 2.14 -37.70
N GLY A 143 48.05 1.28 -37.03
CA GLY A 143 49.30 1.73 -36.42
C GLY A 143 49.42 1.72 -34.91
N ILE A 144 49.35 0.56 -34.25
CA ILE A 144 50.20 0.31 -33.07
C ILE A 144 50.91 -1.03 -33.25
N LYS A 145 52.23 -0.97 -33.36
CA LYS A 145 53.13 -2.10 -33.54
C LYS A 145 53.27 -2.84 -32.21
N VAL A 146 52.63 -4.00 -32.07
CA VAL A 146 52.82 -4.88 -30.90
C VAL A 146 54.21 -5.51 -30.98
N SER A 147 55.14 -5.05 -30.15
CA SER A 147 56.45 -5.70 -30.01
C SER A 147 56.34 -6.93 -29.11
N LYS A 148 56.67 -8.09 -29.67
CA LYS A 148 56.90 -9.34 -28.94
C LYS A 148 58.19 -9.21 -28.12
N THR A 149 58.10 -8.86 -26.85
CA THR A 149 59.17 -9.14 -25.88
C THR A 149 58.55 -9.59 -24.55
N LEU A 150 58.97 -10.77 -24.13
CA LEU A 150 58.59 -11.43 -22.90
C LEU A 150 59.49 -10.86 -21.80
N THR A 151 58.93 -10.06 -20.90
CA THR A 151 59.64 -9.54 -19.73
C THR A 151 59.33 -10.43 -18.53
N SER A 152 60.34 -11.18 -18.12
CA SER A 152 60.39 -11.98 -16.90
C SER A 152 60.88 -11.09 -15.75
N GLU A 153 59.99 -10.35 -15.11
CA GLU A 153 60.25 -9.79 -13.78
C GLU A 153 58.93 -9.46 -13.07
N LEU A 154 58.44 -10.41 -12.26
CA LEU A 154 57.37 -10.17 -11.29
C LEU A 154 58.00 -9.48 -10.08
N VAL A 155 57.92 -8.16 -10.02
CA VAL A 155 58.20 -7.43 -8.78
C VAL A 155 57.02 -7.65 -7.82
N LYS A 156 57.26 -8.42 -6.74
CA LYS A 156 56.36 -8.53 -5.60
C LYS A 156 56.25 -7.17 -4.92
N HIS A 157 55.12 -6.49 -5.06
CA HIS A 157 54.73 -5.48 -4.09
C HIS A 157 54.06 -6.19 -2.91
N LEU A 158 54.80 -6.30 -1.80
CA LEU A 158 54.25 -6.53 -0.47
C LEU A 158 53.45 -5.27 -0.08
N LEU A 159 52.16 -5.45 0.19
CA LEU A 159 51.37 -4.47 0.93
C LEU A 159 51.71 -4.65 2.41
N GLU A 160 52.02 -3.54 3.07
CA GLU A 160 52.23 -3.46 4.51
C GLU A 160 50.94 -3.82 5.25
N ASP A 161 51.07 -4.74 6.22
CA ASP A 161 50.00 -5.20 7.07
C ASP A 161 49.46 -4.07 7.94
N SER A 162 48.21 -3.68 7.71
CA SER A 162 47.41 -2.97 8.71
C SER A 162 47.17 -3.92 9.89
N PRO A 163 47.43 -3.53 11.15
CA PRO A 163 47.18 -4.40 12.28
C PRO A 163 45.68 -4.61 12.44
N ASN A 164 45.23 -5.83 12.15
CA ASN A 164 43.98 -6.36 12.65
C ASN A 164 44.03 -6.30 14.19
N ALA A 165 43.29 -5.35 14.78
CA ALA A 165 42.90 -5.44 16.18
C ALA A 165 41.78 -6.49 16.31
N TRP A 166 42.14 -7.77 16.17
CA TRP A 166 41.32 -8.88 16.63
C TRP A 166 42.13 -9.67 17.65
N GLU A 167 42.30 -9.04 18.81
CA GLU A 167 42.87 -9.67 19.98
C GLU A 167 41.87 -10.73 20.48
N SER A 168 42.32 -11.98 20.47
CA SER A 168 41.57 -13.15 20.88
C SER A 168 41.14 -13.04 22.34
N LYS A 169 39.89 -12.66 22.60
CA LYS A 169 39.26 -13.01 23.87
C LYS A 169 38.92 -14.49 23.82
N SER A 170 39.44 -15.22 24.81
CA SER A 170 39.33 -16.66 24.96
C SER A 170 37.92 -17.18 24.67
N GLU A 171 37.85 -18.35 24.03
CA GLU A 171 36.63 -19.09 23.70
C GLU A 171 35.70 -19.26 24.92
N GLU A 172 36.26 -19.28 26.14
CA GLU A 172 35.53 -19.31 27.42
C GLU A 172 34.73 -18.03 27.67
N VAL A 173 35.30 -16.85 27.41
CA VAL A 173 34.63 -15.56 27.62
C VAL A 173 33.49 -15.37 26.63
N LEU A 174 33.64 -15.83 25.39
CA LEU A 174 32.57 -15.81 24.39
C LEU A 174 31.44 -16.78 24.74
N LYS A 175 31.75 -17.96 25.29
CA LYS A 175 30.73 -18.91 25.75
C LYS A 175 29.99 -18.40 26.98
N ASP A 176 30.65 -17.71 27.89
CA ASP A 176 30.03 -17.09 29.05
C ASP A 176 29.17 -15.88 28.67
N ILE A 177 29.62 -15.04 27.72
CA ILE A 177 28.81 -13.94 27.17
C ILE A 177 27.59 -14.49 26.42
N ILE A 178 27.74 -15.55 25.63
CA ILE A 178 26.63 -16.18 24.91
C ILE A 178 25.68 -16.84 25.92
N LYS A 179 26.18 -17.50 26.97
CA LYS A 179 25.34 -18.04 28.06
C LYS A 179 24.60 -16.94 28.81
N ASP A 180 25.24 -15.81 29.11
CA ASP A 180 24.62 -14.67 29.79
C ASP A 180 23.59 -13.97 28.91
N ILE A 181 23.82 -13.90 27.59
CA ILE A 181 22.83 -13.43 26.62
C ILE A 181 21.67 -14.43 26.53
N TYR A 182 21.93 -15.74 26.48
CA TYR A 182 20.88 -16.77 26.46
C TYR A 182 20.09 -16.81 27.78
N LEU A 183 20.74 -16.61 28.92
CA LEU A 183 20.11 -16.48 30.23
C LEU A 183 19.33 -15.18 30.37
N LYS A 184 19.77 -14.08 29.74
CA LYS A 184 19.01 -12.82 29.67
C LYS A 184 17.78 -12.96 28.78
N ILE A 185 17.93 -13.57 27.59
CA ILE A 185 16.82 -13.82 26.67
C ILE A 185 15.80 -14.79 27.31
N ASN A 186 16.25 -15.87 27.95
CA ASN A 186 15.36 -16.81 28.63
C ASN A 186 14.74 -16.24 29.92
N LYS A 187 15.41 -15.33 30.64
CA LYS A 187 14.81 -14.62 31.79
C LYS A 187 13.83 -13.53 31.34
N GLU A 188 14.05 -12.90 30.19
CA GLU A 188 13.14 -11.91 29.61
C GLU A 188 11.89 -12.54 28.99
N GLU A 189 11.95 -13.80 28.51
CA GLU A 189 10.74 -14.54 28.08
C GLU A 189 9.82 -14.95 29.24
N GLU A 190 10.34 -15.10 30.47
CA GLU A 190 9.56 -15.50 31.65
C GLU A 190 8.80 -14.33 32.33
N GLU A 191 9.15 -13.06 32.04
CA GLU A 191 8.52 -11.86 32.65
C GLU A 191 7.73 -10.99 31.66
N ILE A 192 7.31 -11.51 30.51
CA ILE A 192 6.37 -10.79 29.64
C ILE A 192 4.96 -10.95 30.22
N SER A 193 4.40 -9.83 30.72
CA SER A 193 3.01 -9.76 31.20
C SER A 193 2.05 -10.43 30.20
N ILE A 194 1.08 -11.20 30.72
CA ILE A 194 0.04 -11.89 29.93
C ILE A 194 -0.61 -10.92 28.92
N VAL A 195 -0.82 -9.67 29.34
CA VAL A 195 -1.36 -8.58 28.52
C VAL A 195 -0.47 -8.29 27.30
N GLU A 196 0.85 -8.25 27.49
CA GLU A 196 1.80 -7.95 26.42
C GLU A 196 1.89 -9.12 25.41
N ARG A 197 1.78 -10.38 25.87
CA ARG A 197 1.66 -11.54 24.99
C ARG A 197 0.42 -11.44 24.09
N ILE A 198 -0.72 -11.06 24.66
CA ILE A 198 -1.98 -10.88 23.91
C ILE A 198 -1.85 -9.73 22.89
N ILE A 199 -1.21 -8.61 23.25
CA ILE A 199 -0.98 -7.49 22.35
C ILE A 199 -0.11 -7.91 21.16
N ILE A 200 0.97 -8.65 21.40
CA ILE A 200 1.83 -9.19 20.34
C ILE A 200 1.03 -10.11 19.40
N LEU A 201 0.14 -10.95 19.93
CA LEU A 201 -0.72 -11.83 19.13
C LEU A 201 -1.75 -11.05 18.29
N LEU A 202 -2.32 -9.98 18.84
CA LEU A 202 -3.23 -9.07 18.14
C LEU A 202 -2.55 -8.33 16.98
N GLN A 203 -1.29 -7.93 17.16
CA GLN A 203 -0.47 -7.34 16.09
C GLN A 203 -0.14 -8.38 15.01
N LYS A 204 0.30 -9.58 15.40
CA LYS A 204 0.63 -10.67 14.45
C LYS A 204 -0.57 -11.10 13.60
N SER A 205 -1.77 -11.09 14.17
CA SER A 205 -3.02 -11.43 13.47
C SER A 205 -3.54 -10.31 12.55
N LYS A 206 -2.85 -9.16 12.48
CA LYS A 206 -3.27 -7.95 11.73
C LYS A 206 -4.64 -7.43 12.16
N ILE A 207 -5.04 -7.67 13.41
CA ILE A 207 -6.27 -7.14 14.01
C ILE A 207 -6.01 -5.73 14.57
N LEU A 208 -4.78 -5.45 14.99
CA LEU A 208 -4.34 -4.16 15.51
C LEU A 208 -3.07 -3.71 14.78
N GLU A 209 -3.02 -2.45 14.35
CA GLU A 209 -1.77 -1.84 13.88
C GLU A 209 -0.94 -1.35 15.08
N PRO A 210 0.40 -1.29 14.97
CA PRO A 210 1.27 -0.86 16.08
C PRO A 210 0.92 0.52 16.66
N ASN A 211 0.34 1.40 15.85
CA ASN A 211 -0.04 2.77 16.24
C ASN A 211 -1.41 2.84 16.95
N ASP A 212 -2.20 1.76 16.94
CA ASP A 212 -3.55 1.73 17.51
C ASP A 212 -3.57 1.19 18.96
N ILE A 213 -2.39 0.90 19.54
CA ILE A 213 -2.27 0.48 20.94
C ILE A 213 -2.52 1.70 21.82
N THR A 214 -3.69 1.72 22.45
CA THR A 214 -4.09 2.74 23.43
C THR A 214 -4.00 2.15 24.85
N GLU A 215 -3.84 3.01 25.85
CA GLU A 215 -3.88 2.61 27.26
C GLU A 215 -5.21 1.91 27.61
N PHE A 216 -6.33 2.43 27.07
CA PHE A 216 -7.66 1.82 27.18
C PHE A 216 -7.75 0.38 26.64
N LEU A 217 -6.97 0.03 25.62
CA LEU A 217 -6.93 -1.34 25.11
C LEU A 217 -6.27 -2.28 26.12
N ARG A 218 -5.26 -1.81 26.86
CA ARG A 218 -4.60 -2.59 27.92
C ARG A 218 -5.59 -2.82 29.06
N ASP A 219 -6.32 -1.78 29.46
CA ASP A 219 -7.36 -1.87 30.49
C ASP A 219 -8.48 -2.84 30.10
N ASP A 220 -8.95 -2.80 28.84
CA ASP A 220 -9.97 -3.73 28.33
C ASP A 220 -9.49 -5.19 28.38
N ILE A 221 -8.23 -5.45 28.01
CA ILE A 221 -7.63 -6.79 28.06
C ILE A 221 -7.52 -7.25 29.52
N GLU A 222 -7.11 -6.36 30.41
CA GLU A 222 -6.98 -6.65 31.83
C GLU A 222 -8.33 -6.91 32.50
N ASP A 223 -9.39 -6.19 32.11
CA ASP A 223 -10.76 -6.45 32.53
C ASP A 223 -11.23 -7.85 32.07
N VAL A 224 -10.87 -8.27 30.85
CA VAL A 224 -11.15 -9.63 30.39
C VAL A 224 -10.40 -10.68 31.22
N ILE A 225 -9.13 -10.44 31.54
CA ILE A 225 -8.34 -11.40 32.31
C ILE A 225 -8.86 -11.54 33.75
N ASN A 226 -9.15 -10.41 34.41
CA ASN A 226 -9.42 -10.38 35.84
C ASN A 226 -10.91 -10.47 36.18
N ASN A 227 -11.80 -9.94 35.32
CA ASN A 227 -13.21 -9.71 35.68
C ASN A 227 -14.23 -10.48 34.82
N PHE A 228 -13.81 -11.17 33.76
CA PHE A 228 -14.75 -11.97 32.95
C PHE A 228 -15.09 -13.34 33.54
N GLY A 229 -14.26 -13.86 34.46
CA GLY A 229 -14.51 -15.13 35.12
C GLY A 229 -14.25 -16.37 34.25
N PHE A 230 -13.38 -16.23 33.23
CA PHE A 230 -12.87 -17.35 32.46
C PHE A 230 -11.83 -18.12 33.27
N GLU A 231 -11.81 -19.45 33.15
CA GLU A 231 -10.82 -20.30 33.83
C GLU A 231 -9.45 -20.21 33.13
N GLN A 232 -9.46 -20.02 31.81
CA GLN A 232 -8.28 -19.82 30.97
C GLN A 232 -8.46 -18.57 30.09
N PRO A 233 -8.30 -17.35 30.63
CA PRO A 233 -8.60 -16.11 29.92
C PRO A 233 -7.71 -15.90 28.69
N GLU A 234 -6.43 -16.26 28.75
CA GLU A 234 -5.50 -16.14 27.63
C GLU A 234 -5.95 -17.00 26.43
N GLU A 235 -6.30 -18.26 26.67
CA GLU A 235 -6.77 -19.18 25.62
C GLU A 235 -8.13 -18.76 25.04
N MET A 236 -9.04 -18.26 25.88
CA MET A 236 -10.32 -17.72 25.43
C MET A 236 -10.13 -16.51 24.51
N ILE A 237 -9.21 -15.60 24.84
CA ILE A 237 -8.91 -14.45 23.98
C ILE A 237 -8.29 -14.90 22.65
N ILE A 238 -7.41 -15.90 22.67
CA ILE A 238 -6.81 -16.48 21.47
C ILE A 238 -7.88 -17.10 20.56
N GLU A 239 -8.82 -17.86 21.11
CA GLU A 239 -9.91 -18.42 20.30
C GLU A 239 -10.83 -17.34 19.74
N ALA A 240 -11.12 -16.28 20.50
CA ALA A 240 -11.90 -15.15 19.99
C ALA A 240 -11.19 -14.43 18.83
N ILE A 241 -9.86 -14.30 18.89
CA ILE A 241 -9.02 -13.76 17.82
C ILE A 241 -9.08 -14.64 16.57
N LYS A 242 -8.95 -15.97 16.73
CA LYS A 242 -9.05 -16.93 15.61
C LYS A 242 -10.42 -16.86 14.94
N ASP A 243 -11.50 -16.84 15.72
CA ASP A 243 -12.86 -16.71 15.22
C ASP A 243 -13.09 -15.37 14.51
N ALA A 244 -12.57 -14.27 15.06
CA ALA A 244 -12.62 -12.97 14.41
C ALA A 244 -11.90 -12.99 13.06
N ALA A 245 -10.69 -13.58 13.00
CA ALA A 245 -9.94 -13.72 11.76
C ALA A 245 -10.72 -14.55 10.70
N ARG A 246 -11.40 -15.62 11.10
CA ARG A 246 -12.26 -16.44 10.22
C ARG A 246 -13.40 -15.63 9.61
N VAL A 247 -14.01 -14.72 10.37
CA VAL A 247 -15.16 -13.90 9.92
C VAL A 247 -14.71 -12.55 9.33
N ASN A 248 -13.41 -12.35 9.06
CA ASN A 248 -12.82 -11.06 8.65
C ASN A 248 -13.09 -9.90 9.64
N GLY A 249 -13.33 -10.19 10.92
CA GLY A 249 -13.37 -9.22 12.00
C GLY A 249 -11.96 -8.77 12.36
N ARG A 250 -11.54 -7.59 11.89
CA ARG A 250 -10.17 -7.05 12.06
C ARG A 250 -10.09 -5.93 13.10
N THR A 251 -10.85 -6.00 14.18
CA THR A 251 -10.81 -4.97 15.25
C THR A 251 -10.91 -5.61 16.62
N TRP A 252 -10.22 -5.06 17.62
CA TRP A 252 -10.38 -5.47 19.03
C TRP A 252 -11.84 -5.44 19.47
N LYS A 253 -12.60 -4.42 19.07
CA LYS A 253 -14.05 -4.31 19.36
C LYS A 253 -14.85 -5.54 18.91
N TYR A 254 -14.45 -6.19 17.82
CA TYR A 254 -15.10 -7.42 17.35
C TYR A 254 -14.76 -8.60 18.27
N VAL A 255 -13.48 -8.75 18.62
CA VAL A 255 -12.98 -9.77 19.56
C VAL A 255 -13.65 -9.59 20.93
N TYR A 256 -13.68 -8.37 21.48
CA TYR A 256 -14.32 -8.06 22.75
C TYR A 256 -15.81 -8.40 22.76
N LYS A 257 -16.55 -8.06 21.68
CA LYS A 257 -17.97 -8.43 21.56
C LYS A 257 -18.19 -9.93 21.60
N LYS A 258 -17.30 -10.71 20.97
CA LYS A 258 -17.35 -12.18 20.98
C LYS A 258 -17.11 -12.72 22.39
N LEU A 259 -16.11 -12.19 23.10
CA LEU A 259 -15.83 -12.55 24.49
C LEU A 259 -17.00 -12.23 25.43
N VAL A 260 -17.66 -11.09 25.26
CA VAL A 260 -18.87 -10.74 26.00
C VAL A 260 -20.03 -11.69 25.69
N ALA A 261 -20.17 -12.15 24.44
CA ALA A 261 -21.18 -13.14 24.08
C ALA A 261 -20.92 -14.48 24.76
N TRP A 262 -19.67 -14.95 24.77
CA TRP A 262 -19.27 -16.18 25.45
C TRP A 262 -19.47 -16.11 26.96
N LYS A 263 -19.15 -14.98 27.59
CA LYS A 263 -19.47 -14.72 29.00
C LYS A 263 -20.97 -14.84 29.27
N LYS A 264 -21.83 -14.27 28.41
CA LYS A 264 -23.30 -14.36 28.55
C LYS A 264 -23.83 -15.77 28.36
N GLN A 265 -23.18 -16.56 27.50
CA GLN A 265 -23.52 -17.97 27.26
C GLN A 265 -22.99 -18.90 28.36
N GLY A 266 -22.14 -18.39 29.26
CA GLY A 266 -21.60 -19.13 30.40
C GLY A 266 -20.39 -20.01 30.06
N PHE A 267 -19.76 -19.80 28.90
CA PHE A 267 -18.54 -20.52 28.53
C PHE A 267 -17.35 -20.04 29.37
N LYS A 268 -16.61 -20.98 29.96
CA LYS A 268 -15.46 -20.68 30.83
C LYS A 268 -14.15 -21.22 30.32
N THR A 269 -14.20 -22.28 29.52
CA THR A 269 -13.04 -22.96 28.95
C THR A 269 -13.15 -23.05 27.41
N PRO A 270 -12.02 -23.12 26.69
CA PRO A 270 -12.02 -23.35 25.24
C PRO A 270 -12.74 -24.64 24.82
N SER A 271 -12.69 -25.67 25.67
CA SER A 271 -13.40 -26.95 25.43
C SER A 271 -14.92 -26.81 25.44
N ASP A 272 -15.47 -25.81 26.13
CA ASP A 272 -16.90 -25.53 26.08
C ASP A 272 -17.34 -25.01 24.71
N LEU A 273 -16.45 -24.32 23.99
CA LEU A 273 -16.69 -23.78 22.64
C LEU A 273 -16.69 -24.88 21.57
N GLU A 274 -15.86 -25.90 21.73
CA GLU A 274 -15.81 -27.04 20.79
C GLU A 274 -17.12 -27.82 20.79
N ARG A 275 -17.79 -27.94 21.96
CA ARG A 275 -19.08 -28.63 22.10
C ARG A 275 -20.23 -27.92 21.38
N ASP A 276 -20.17 -26.60 21.26
CA ASP A 276 -21.17 -25.79 20.54
C ASP A 276 -20.89 -25.75 19.02
N SER A 277 -19.62 -25.84 18.61
CA SER A 277 -19.23 -25.89 17.18
C SER A 277 -19.75 -27.13 16.42
N GLY A 278 -20.18 -28.17 17.14
CA GLY A 278 -20.84 -29.37 16.58
C GLY A 278 -22.32 -29.18 16.25
N GLN A 279 -22.93 -28.05 16.62
CA GLN A 279 -24.22 -27.60 16.10
C GLN A 279 -23.97 -26.33 15.30
N GLU A 280 -23.86 -26.45 13.97
CA GLU A 280 -23.95 -25.31 13.07
C GLU A 280 -25.33 -24.65 13.21
N VAL A 281 -25.50 -23.83 14.25
CA VAL A 281 -26.58 -22.84 14.28
C VAL A 281 -26.13 -21.74 13.34
N THR A 282 -26.51 -21.91 12.08
CA THR A 282 -26.59 -20.84 11.09
C THR A 282 -27.36 -19.67 11.69
N HIS A 283 -26.66 -18.79 12.40
CA HIS A 283 -27.16 -17.45 12.67
C HIS A 283 -27.09 -16.75 11.32
N GLY A 284 -28.13 -17.00 10.52
CA GLY A 284 -28.37 -16.33 9.27
C GLY A 284 -28.16 -14.86 9.52
N ALA A 285 -27.16 -14.30 8.83
CA ALA A 285 -27.03 -12.87 8.70
C ALA A 285 -28.44 -12.33 8.46
N THR A 286 -28.90 -11.41 9.31
CA THR A 286 -30.12 -10.67 9.04
C THR A 286 -29.82 -9.82 7.81
N ILE A 287 -29.94 -10.44 6.64
CA ILE A 287 -29.98 -9.75 5.37
C ILE A 287 -31.25 -8.91 5.51
N HIS A 288 -31.09 -7.61 5.71
CA HIS A 288 -32.15 -6.68 5.43
C HIS A 288 -32.47 -6.83 3.94
N GLN A 289 -33.38 -7.76 3.63
CA GLN A 289 -34.03 -7.82 2.34
C GLN A 289 -34.78 -6.49 2.25
N TYR A 290 -34.25 -5.57 1.45
CA TYR A 290 -35.08 -4.51 0.90
C TYR A 290 -36.24 -5.20 0.20
N ARG A 291 -37.42 -5.23 0.83
CA ARG A 291 -38.67 -5.54 0.15
C ARG A 291 -38.72 -4.64 -1.07
N ARG A 292 -38.47 -5.19 -2.26
CA ARG A 292 -38.90 -4.55 -3.49
C ARG A 292 -40.42 -4.52 -3.42
N GLY A 293 -40.96 -3.42 -2.93
CA GLY A 293 -42.40 -3.19 -2.98
C GLY A 293 -42.85 -3.40 -4.43
N HIS A 294 -43.90 -4.18 -4.62
CA HIS A 294 -44.57 -4.25 -5.92
C HIS A 294 -44.83 -2.83 -6.40
N ALA A 295 -44.22 -2.47 -7.53
CA ALA A 295 -44.55 -1.23 -8.21
C ALA A 295 -46.04 -1.30 -8.53
N LYS A 296 -46.84 -0.45 -7.87
CA LYS A 296 -48.21 -0.22 -8.30
C LYS A 296 -48.15 0.32 -9.73
N PRO A 297 -48.84 -0.28 -10.70
CA PRO A 297 -48.88 0.29 -12.04
C PRO A 297 -49.50 1.69 -11.94
N ALA A 298 -48.86 2.66 -12.58
CA ALA A 298 -49.37 4.02 -12.65
C ALA A 298 -50.78 3.98 -13.25
N ARG A 299 -51.77 4.50 -12.53
CA ARG A 299 -53.09 4.78 -13.11
C ARG A 299 -52.88 5.76 -14.26
N LYS A 300 -53.22 5.35 -15.48
CA LYS A 300 -53.34 6.28 -16.60
C LYS A 300 -54.48 7.23 -16.26
N ALA A 301 -54.17 8.49 -16.01
CA ALA A 301 -55.15 9.56 -16.08
C ALA A 301 -55.36 9.84 -17.58
N GLU A 302 -56.60 9.78 -18.04
CA GLU A 302 -56.94 9.93 -19.46
C GLU A 302 -56.79 11.38 -19.96
N ASP A 303 -56.60 12.35 -19.07
CA ASP A 303 -56.43 13.75 -19.43
C ASP A 303 -55.19 14.37 -18.76
N SER A 304 -54.05 14.36 -19.46
CA SER A 304 -52.86 15.13 -19.05
C SER A 304 -52.19 15.73 -20.28
N ILE A 305 -52.24 17.06 -20.41
CA ILE A 305 -51.66 17.87 -21.49
C ILE A 305 -50.14 18.07 -21.34
N THR A 306 -49.53 17.60 -20.25
CA THR A 306 -48.07 17.68 -20.05
C THR A 306 -47.53 16.29 -19.71
N GLY A 307 -46.79 15.70 -20.67
CA GLY A 307 -46.18 14.38 -20.54
C GLY A 307 -45.43 14.24 -19.21
N GLY A 308 -45.87 13.26 -18.41
CA GLY A 308 -45.59 13.18 -16.99
C GLY A 308 -44.11 13.15 -16.61
N GLN A 309 -43.71 14.15 -15.82
CA GLN A 309 -42.62 14.07 -14.84
C GLN A 309 -42.96 15.00 -13.68
N ILE A 310 -43.49 14.44 -12.58
CA ILE A 310 -43.64 15.18 -11.32
C ILE A 310 -42.64 14.54 -10.35
N GLY A 311 -41.51 15.22 -10.16
CA GLY A 311 -40.50 14.88 -9.15
C GLY A 311 -41.03 15.12 -7.74
N TRP A 312 -40.62 14.27 -6.81
CA TRP A 312 -40.96 14.35 -5.39
C TRP A 312 -40.39 15.62 -4.74
N ILE A 313 -41.29 16.51 -4.30
CA ILE A 313 -40.96 17.65 -3.44
C ILE A 313 -40.86 17.15 -2.00
N GLY A 314 -39.64 17.16 -1.45
CA GLY A 314 -39.38 16.83 -0.05
C GLY A 314 -39.98 17.87 0.90
N ARG A 315 -41.02 17.48 1.64
CA ARG A 315 -41.48 18.19 2.83
C ARG A 315 -40.61 17.78 4.02
N ASN A 316 -39.93 18.75 4.63
CA ASN A 316 -40.06 19.05 6.06
C ASN A 316 -39.11 20.18 6.47
N LYS A 317 -39.67 21.39 6.64
CA LYS A 317 -39.33 22.28 7.75
C LYS A 317 -40.41 22.07 8.81
N LYS A 318 -40.03 21.81 10.06
CA LYS A 318 -40.88 22.07 11.22
C LYS A 318 -40.14 23.09 12.08
N VAL A 319 -40.87 24.18 12.30
CA VAL A 319 -40.85 25.25 13.32
C VAL A 319 -39.53 25.52 14.01
#